data_AF-A0A7S1DUZ7-F1
#
_entry.id   AF-A0A7S1DUZ7-F1
#
_cell.length_a   1.000
_cell.length_b   1.000
_cell.length_c   1.000
_cell.angle_alpha   90.00
_cell.angle_beta   90.00
_cell.angle_gamma   90.00
#
_symmetry.space_group_name_H-M   'P 1'
#
loop_
_entity.id
_entity.type
_entity.pdbx_description
1 polymer ?
#
loop_
_entity_poly.entity_id
_entity_poly.type
_entity_poly.pdbx_seq_one_letter_code
_entity_poly.pdbx_strand_id
1 'polypeptide(L)'
;MTSFTNPSSRWRQLRASALALESMIFQYRARVGAFTQSVADTKAPDRAFCDMLQIWREELVSGTDLLVSALEKQHNSTIFKHNQYSGPSLLTSGDDYHSPVKPESYISIRLLPAKDFYQKRIPERARWRSQMQLLVLTTSSVIAVLTFFNLPTYVAIISAAGAAITSWQEFTDTGRKIERYTNAVRSIKNVHSWWFSLSEVEKASAENITSLIMTGEAIIANEYRAWKSTAAAKKDSEGRKNEADDGNEDSRGNGKD
;
A
#
# COMPACT_ATOMS: atom_id res chain seq x y z
N MET A 1 -10.54 4.85 27.03
CA MET A 1 -11.26 5.63 25.98
C MET A 1 -10.26 6.19 24.96
N THR A 2 -9.55 5.34 24.20
CA THR A 2 -8.44 5.78 23.32
C THR A 2 -8.42 5.14 21.92
N SER A 3 -9.37 4.26 21.59
CA SER A 3 -9.45 3.54 20.30
C SER A 3 -9.71 4.44 19.07
N PHE A 4 -10.07 5.71 19.27
CA PHE A 4 -10.39 6.67 18.20
C PHE A 4 -9.17 7.38 17.58
N THR A 5 -7.96 7.14 18.07
CA THR A 5 -6.84 8.10 17.89
C THR A 5 -6.10 8.04 16.54
N ASN A 6 -6.34 7.08 15.62
CA ASN A 6 -5.72 7.15 14.29
C ASN A 6 -6.43 6.35 13.16
N PRO A 7 -7.53 6.87 12.58
CA PRO A 7 -8.25 6.17 11.51
C PRO A 7 -7.41 5.97 10.23
N SER A 8 -6.48 6.89 9.95
CA SER A 8 -5.62 6.81 8.76
C SER A 8 -4.59 5.69 8.86
N SER A 9 -3.94 5.53 10.02
CA SER A 9 -2.99 4.43 10.27
C SER A 9 -3.71 3.08 10.22
N ARG A 10 -4.87 2.99 10.90
CA ARG A 10 -5.69 1.78 10.90
C ARG A 10 -6.14 1.39 9.49
N TRP A 11 -6.62 2.34 8.70
CA TRP A 11 -7.00 2.07 7.30
C TRP A 11 -5.81 1.55 6.49
N ARG A 12 -4.61 2.15 6.64
CA ARG A 12 -3.40 1.71 5.93
C ARG A 12 -3.02 0.28 6.31
N GLN A 13 -3.05 -0.05 7.60
CA GLN A 13 -2.72 -1.39 8.05
C GLN A 13 -3.74 -2.42 7.56
N LEU A 14 -5.04 -2.18 7.77
CA LEU A 14 -6.09 -3.10 7.32
C LEU A 14 -5.99 -3.35 5.82
N ARG A 15 -5.77 -2.28 5.05
CA ARG A 15 -5.56 -2.38 3.60
C ARG A 15 -4.29 -3.15 3.25
N ALA A 16 -3.19 -2.91 3.94
CA ALA A 16 -1.93 -3.64 3.72
C ALA A 16 -2.09 -5.14 4.04
N SER A 17 -2.75 -5.48 5.14
CA SER A 17 -3.01 -6.87 5.50
C SER A 17 -3.95 -7.55 4.51
N ALA A 18 -5.00 -6.86 4.03
CA ALA A 18 -5.89 -7.40 3.00
C ALA A 18 -5.14 -7.70 1.68
N LEU A 19 -4.27 -6.77 1.24
CA LEU A 19 -3.46 -6.97 0.03
C LEU A 19 -2.41 -8.08 0.20
N ALA A 20 -1.84 -8.21 1.40
CA ALA A 20 -0.91 -9.30 1.71
C ALA A 20 -1.60 -10.67 1.68
N LEU A 21 -2.81 -10.78 2.25
CA LEU A 21 -3.61 -12.01 2.19
C LEU A 21 -3.98 -12.36 0.75
N GLU A 22 -4.42 -11.38 -0.03
CA GLU A 22 -4.73 -11.57 -1.45
C GLU A 22 -3.51 -12.09 -2.23
N SER A 23 -2.32 -11.54 -1.96
CA SER A 23 -1.07 -12.00 -2.55
C SER A 23 -0.74 -13.46 -2.20
N MET A 24 -0.89 -13.82 -0.92
CA MET A 24 -0.72 -15.20 -0.46
C MET A 24 -1.70 -16.15 -1.14
N ILE A 25 -2.96 -15.76 -1.31
CA ILE A 25 -3.97 -16.56 -2.00
C ILE A 25 -3.56 -16.83 -3.45
N PHE A 26 -3.09 -15.82 -4.20
CA PHE A 26 -2.63 -16.03 -5.58
C PHE A 26 -1.41 -16.94 -5.66
N GLN A 27 -0.44 -16.79 -4.77
CA GLN A 27 0.73 -17.68 -4.70
C GLN A 27 0.33 -19.12 -4.39
N TYR A 28 -0.60 -19.31 -3.45
CA TYR A 28 -1.14 -20.62 -3.09
C TYR A 28 -1.92 -21.26 -4.24
N ARG A 29 -2.80 -20.50 -4.90
CA ARG A 29 -3.60 -20.95 -6.05
C ARG A 29 -2.73 -21.33 -7.24
N ALA A 30 -1.61 -20.65 -7.42
CA ALA A 30 -0.67 -20.97 -8.50
C ALA A 30 0.37 -22.04 -8.11
N ARG A 31 0.39 -22.50 -6.86
CA ARG A 31 1.33 -23.52 -6.34
C ARG A 31 2.80 -23.10 -6.52
N VAL A 32 3.11 -21.84 -6.20
CA VAL A 32 4.46 -21.27 -6.34
C VAL A 32 5.07 -20.87 -4.99
N GLY A 33 6.40 -20.75 -4.95
CA GLY A 33 7.14 -20.28 -3.77
C GLY A 33 6.98 -21.23 -2.59
N ALA A 34 6.50 -20.70 -1.45
CA ALA A 34 6.25 -21.48 -0.23
C ALA A 34 5.15 -22.54 -0.38
N PHE A 35 4.36 -22.48 -1.45
CA PHE A 35 3.23 -23.39 -1.72
C PHE A 35 3.51 -24.35 -2.88
N THR A 36 4.78 -24.57 -3.20
CA THR A 36 5.17 -25.51 -4.25
C THR A 36 4.76 -26.94 -3.86
N GLN A 37 4.15 -27.66 -4.80
CA GLN A 37 3.68 -29.01 -4.54
C GLN A 37 4.86 -29.98 -4.48
N SER A 38 4.97 -30.74 -3.39
CA SER A 38 5.95 -31.81 -3.27
C SER A 38 5.35 -33.14 -3.70
N VAL A 39 6.13 -33.96 -4.41
CA VAL A 39 5.75 -35.33 -4.79
C VAL A 39 5.59 -36.21 -3.55
N ALA A 40 6.36 -35.94 -2.50
CA ALA A 40 6.34 -36.72 -1.26
C ALA A 40 5.17 -36.37 -0.32
N ASP A 41 4.66 -35.14 -0.38
CA ASP A 41 3.56 -34.68 0.48
C ASP A 41 2.62 -33.76 -0.29
N THR A 42 1.49 -34.34 -0.73
CA THR A 42 0.44 -33.62 -1.45
C THR A 42 -0.24 -32.55 -0.59
N LYS A 43 -0.19 -32.67 0.75
CA LYS A 43 -0.81 -31.73 1.70
C LYS A 43 0.16 -30.66 2.20
N ALA A 44 1.43 -30.72 1.82
CA ALA A 44 2.43 -29.70 2.15
C ALA A 44 1.97 -28.25 1.85
N PRO A 45 1.42 -27.92 0.64
CA PRO A 45 1.00 -26.56 0.35
C PRO A 45 -0.17 -26.09 1.24
N ASP A 46 -1.07 -27.00 1.61
CA ASP A 46 -2.24 -26.70 2.44
C ASP A 46 -1.81 -26.41 3.89
N ARG A 47 -0.85 -27.18 4.42
CA ARG A 47 -0.26 -26.91 5.74
C ARG A 47 0.49 -25.58 5.76
N ALA A 48 1.36 -25.35 4.77
CA ALA A 48 2.09 -24.10 4.64
C ALA A 48 1.15 -22.89 4.54
N PHE A 49 0.01 -23.02 3.83
CA PHE A 49 -0.99 -21.97 3.75
C PHE A 49 -1.70 -21.73 5.09
N CYS A 50 -2.08 -22.80 5.80
CA CYS A 50 -2.64 -22.69 7.15
C CYS A 50 -1.68 -21.99 8.12
N ASP A 51 -0.41 -22.36 8.12
CA ASP A 51 0.62 -21.78 8.99
C ASP A 51 0.82 -20.28 8.67
N MET A 52 0.92 -19.94 7.39
CA MET A 52 1.02 -18.54 6.96
C MET A 52 -0.23 -17.73 7.28
N LEU A 53 -1.43 -18.33 7.22
CA LEU A 53 -2.68 -17.67 7.62
C LEU A 53 -2.72 -17.38 9.13
N GLN A 54 -2.19 -18.28 9.95
CA GLN A 54 -2.07 -18.05 11.40
C GLN A 54 -1.12 -16.87 11.66
N ILE A 55 0.08 -16.88 11.06
CA ILE A 55 1.04 -15.77 11.17
C ILE A 55 0.41 -14.45 10.72
N TRP A 56 -0.25 -14.45 9.56
CA TRP A 56 -0.94 -13.25 9.04
C TRP A 56 -2.01 -12.72 10.01
N ARG A 57 -2.76 -13.61 10.67
CA ARG A 57 -3.79 -13.22 11.65
C ARG A 57 -3.17 -12.59 12.89
N GLU A 58 -2.09 -13.15 13.42
CA GLU A 58 -1.34 -12.59 14.54
C GLU A 58 -0.73 -11.22 14.18
N GLU A 59 -0.16 -11.08 12.99
CA GLU A 59 0.34 -9.79 12.48
C GLU A 59 -0.77 -8.74 12.29
N LEU A 60 -1.94 -9.17 11.84
CA LEU A 60 -3.10 -8.29 11.68
C LEU A 60 -3.51 -7.71 13.03
N VAL A 61 -3.67 -8.57 14.04
CA VAL A 61 -4.16 -8.19 15.37
C VAL A 61 -3.11 -7.39 16.16
N SER A 62 -1.83 -7.72 16.03
CA SER A 62 -0.75 -7.07 16.76
C SER A 62 -0.50 -5.61 16.36
N GLY A 63 -0.78 -5.21 15.11
CA GLY A 63 -0.37 -3.90 14.61
C GLY A 63 -1.29 -2.71 14.96
N THR A 64 -2.45 -2.90 15.59
CA THR A 64 -3.41 -1.82 15.93
C THR A 64 -4.33 -2.18 17.09
N ASP A 65 -5.05 -1.19 17.65
CA ASP A 65 -6.18 -1.34 18.61
C ASP A 65 -7.40 -2.10 18.01
N LEU A 66 -7.17 -3.11 17.17
CA LEU A 66 -8.21 -3.92 16.53
C LEU A 66 -8.92 -4.81 17.55
N LEU A 67 -8.23 -5.24 18.61
CA LEU A 67 -8.81 -5.98 19.74
C LEU A 67 -9.92 -5.19 20.45
N VAL A 68 -9.86 -3.86 20.42
CA VAL A 68 -10.85 -2.97 21.03
C VAL A 68 -11.93 -2.55 20.01
N SER A 69 -11.89 -3.11 18.81
CA SER A 69 -12.76 -2.72 17.70
C SER A 69 -13.76 -3.81 17.34
N ALA A 70 -14.82 -3.44 16.63
CA ALA A 70 -15.84 -4.37 16.13
C ALA A 70 -15.36 -5.21 14.92
N LEU A 71 -14.09 -5.62 14.87
CA LEU A 71 -13.51 -6.40 13.76
C LEU A 71 -14.19 -7.78 13.64
N GLU A 72 -14.49 -8.41 14.76
CA GLU A 72 -15.15 -9.73 14.82
C GLU A 72 -16.68 -9.64 14.78
N LYS A 73 -17.23 -8.48 14.40
CA LYS A 73 -18.67 -8.33 14.28
C LYS A 73 -19.20 -9.31 13.23
N GLN A 74 -20.31 -9.96 13.56
CA GLN A 74 -21.02 -10.78 12.59
C GLN A 74 -21.56 -9.89 11.45
N HIS A 75 -21.15 -10.23 10.23
CA HIS A 75 -21.57 -9.55 9.02
C HIS A 75 -22.69 -10.34 8.32
N ASN A 76 -23.58 -9.63 7.61
CA ASN A 76 -24.58 -10.25 6.76
C ASN A 76 -23.90 -10.99 5.60
N SER A 77 -24.49 -12.09 5.14
CA SER A 77 -23.97 -12.90 4.03
C SER A 77 -23.76 -12.10 2.74
N THR A 78 -24.53 -11.02 2.53
CA THR A 78 -24.40 -10.12 1.36
C THR A 78 -23.07 -9.37 1.28
N ILE A 79 -22.32 -9.29 2.38
CA ILE A 79 -21.02 -8.60 2.44
C ILE A 79 -19.91 -9.47 1.81
N PHE A 80 -20.07 -10.78 1.83
CA PHE A 80 -19.07 -11.73 1.34
C PHE A 80 -19.16 -11.87 -0.18
N LYS A 81 -18.14 -11.38 -0.90
CA LYS A 81 -18.13 -11.29 -2.38
C LYS A 81 -17.40 -12.44 -3.09
N HIS A 82 -16.67 -13.28 -2.36
CA HIS A 82 -15.79 -14.31 -2.92
C HIS A 82 -16.29 -15.73 -2.65
N ASN A 83 -17.62 -15.92 -2.63
CA ASN A 83 -18.27 -17.22 -2.41
C ASN A 83 -17.75 -17.95 -1.15
N GLN A 84 -17.41 -17.21 -0.09
CA GLN A 84 -16.70 -17.73 1.08
C GLN A 84 -17.45 -18.84 1.82
N TYR A 85 -18.79 -18.81 1.78
CA TYR A 85 -19.67 -19.76 2.49
C TYR A 85 -20.61 -20.52 1.57
N SER A 86 -20.64 -20.19 0.28
CA SER A 86 -21.62 -20.72 -0.68
C SER A 86 -21.15 -22.01 -1.37
N GLY A 87 -19.97 -22.54 -0.99
CA GLY A 87 -19.34 -23.68 -1.67
C GLY A 87 -18.86 -23.34 -3.09
N PRO A 88 -18.22 -24.29 -3.78
CA PRO A 88 -17.78 -24.09 -5.16
C PRO A 88 -19.02 -23.85 -6.04
N SER A 89 -19.26 -22.58 -6.34
CA SER A 89 -20.26 -22.18 -7.31
C SER A 89 -19.69 -22.57 -8.67
N LEU A 90 -20.39 -23.41 -9.44
CA LEU A 90 -20.05 -23.72 -10.84
C LEU A 90 -20.22 -22.43 -11.67
N LEU A 91 -19.30 -21.48 -11.54
CA LEU A 91 -19.35 -20.22 -12.25
C LEU A 91 -19.11 -20.51 -13.74
N THR A 92 -20.13 -20.25 -14.55
CA THR A 92 -20.06 -20.35 -16.02
C THR A 92 -19.20 -19.23 -16.62
N SER A 93 -18.91 -18.16 -15.86
CA SER A 93 -18.07 -17.03 -16.27
C SER A 93 -17.54 -16.28 -15.04
N GLY A 94 -16.22 -16.14 -14.91
CA GLY A 94 -15.56 -15.35 -13.86
C GLY A 94 -14.54 -16.15 -13.03
N ASP A 95 -13.79 -15.44 -12.18
CA ASP A 95 -12.90 -16.07 -11.18
C ASP A 95 -13.73 -16.63 -10.03
N ASP A 96 -13.53 -17.90 -9.68
CA ASP A 96 -14.19 -18.55 -8.55
C ASP A 96 -13.48 -18.30 -7.20
N TYR A 97 -12.33 -17.60 -7.24
CA TYR A 97 -11.49 -17.23 -6.10
C TYR A 97 -10.84 -18.40 -5.34
N HIS A 98 -11.14 -19.65 -5.69
CA HIS A 98 -10.70 -20.84 -4.96
C HIS A 98 -9.87 -21.81 -5.82
N SER A 99 -10.18 -21.93 -7.12
CA SER A 99 -9.52 -22.91 -7.98
C SER A 99 -8.08 -22.54 -8.30
N PRO A 100 -7.21 -23.53 -8.61
CA PRO A 100 -5.87 -23.28 -9.07
C PRO A 100 -5.83 -22.35 -10.28
N VAL A 101 -4.88 -21.41 -10.29
CA VAL A 101 -4.79 -20.36 -11.31
C VAL A 101 -3.67 -20.69 -12.29
N LYS A 102 -4.00 -20.69 -13.59
CA LYS A 102 -3.00 -20.77 -14.65
C LYS A 102 -2.27 -19.43 -14.82
N PRO A 103 -1.01 -19.43 -15.29
CA PRO A 103 -0.21 -18.20 -15.44
C PRO A 103 -0.90 -17.10 -16.28
N GLU A 104 -1.56 -17.49 -17.37
CA GLU A 104 -2.26 -16.55 -18.25
C GLU A 104 -3.50 -15.96 -17.58
N SER A 105 -4.23 -16.80 -16.84
CA SER A 105 -5.37 -16.37 -16.05
C SER A 105 -4.92 -15.37 -14.98
N TYR A 106 -3.82 -15.63 -14.28
CA TYR A 106 -3.22 -14.71 -13.31
C TYR A 106 -2.95 -13.32 -13.90
N ILE A 107 -2.34 -13.26 -15.08
CA ILE A 107 -2.06 -11.99 -15.77
C ILE A 107 -3.36 -11.21 -16.01
N SER A 108 -4.40 -11.89 -16.48
CA SER A 108 -5.68 -11.26 -16.83
C SER A 108 -6.50 -10.80 -15.61
N ILE A 109 -6.54 -11.59 -14.53
CA ILE A 109 -7.40 -11.32 -13.37
C ILE A 109 -6.72 -10.44 -12.31
N ARG A 110 -5.38 -10.40 -12.27
CA ARG A 110 -4.62 -9.72 -11.23
C ARG A 110 -3.71 -8.63 -11.78
N LEU A 111 -2.80 -8.98 -12.68
CA LEU A 111 -1.71 -8.11 -13.08
C LEU A 111 -2.20 -6.95 -13.97
N LEU A 112 -3.06 -7.23 -14.95
CA LEU A 112 -3.64 -6.23 -15.84
C LEU A 112 -4.58 -5.25 -15.11
N PRO A 113 -5.52 -5.71 -14.26
CA PRO A 113 -6.34 -4.81 -13.46
C PRO A 113 -5.50 -3.92 -12.52
N ALA A 114 -4.44 -4.45 -11.91
CA ALA A 114 -3.53 -3.67 -11.09
C ALA A 114 -2.82 -2.57 -11.90
N LYS A 115 -2.33 -2.91 -13.10
CA LYS A 115 -1.75 -1.94 -14.04
C LYS A 115 -2.74 -0.84 -14.40
N ASP A 116 -3.95 -1.19 -14.80
CA ASP A 116 -4.97 -0.25 -15.24
C ASP A 116 -5.39 0.69 -14.09
N PHE A 117 -5.50 0.16 -12.88
CA PHE A 117 -5.74 0.92 -11.67
C PHE A 117 -4.67 2.00 -11.43
N TYR A 118 -3.39 1.67 -11.58
CA TYR A 118 -2.29 2.63 -11.45
C TYR A 118 -2.28 3.63 -12.60
N GLN A 119 -2.43 3.15 -13.84
CA GLN A 119 -2.41 4.00 -15.04
C GLN A 119 -3.51 5.06 -15.01
N LYS A 120 -4.72 4.71 -14.59
CA LYS A 120 -5.84 5.66 -14.51
C LYS A 120 -5.60 6.80 -13.52
N ARG A 121 -4.87 6.55 -12.43
CA ARG A 121 -4.66 7.52 -11.34
C ARG A 121 -3.48 8.47 -11.55
N ILE A 122 -2.52 8.10 -12.39
CA ILE A 122 -1.35 8.95 -12.70
C ILE A 122 -1.76 10.33 -13.26
N PRO A 123 -2.58 10.44 -14.32
CA PRO A 123 -2.89 11.74 -14.94
C PRO A 123 -3.70 12.65 -14.01
N GLU A 124 -4.66 12.09 -13.26
CA GLU A 124 -5.47 12.85 -12.29
C GLU A 124 -4.59 13.51 -11.23
N ARG A 125 -3.64 12.76 -10.67
CA ARG A 125 -2.71 13.26 -9.65
C ARG A 125 -1.67 14.22 -10.22
N ALA A 126 -1.22 13.98 -11.46
CA ALA A 126 -0.29 14.87 -12.14
C ALA A 126 -0.92 16.26 -12.37
N ARG A 127 -2.18 16.30 -12.85
CA ARG A 127 -2.91 17.56 -13.04
C ARG A 127 -3.10 18.33 -11.74
N TRP A 128 -3.50 17.64 -10.67
CA TRP A 128 -3.64 18.27 -9.35
C TRP A 128 -2.31 18.89 -8.87
N ARG A 129 -1.20 18.15 -9.03
CA ARG A 129 0.14 18.67 -8.69
C ARG A 129 0.48 19.91 -9.51
N SER A 130 0.24 19.90 -10.82
CA SER A 130 0.49 21.05 -11.69
C SER A 130 -0.36 22.26 -11.31
N GLN A 131 -1.62 22.06 -10.93
CA GLN A 131 -2.50 23.13 -10.45
C GLN A 131 -1.97 23.76 -9.16
N MET A 132 -1.58 22.95 -8.17
CA MET A 132 -1.00 23.48 -6.93
C MET A 132 0.31 24.24 -7.17
N GLN A 133 1.15 23.77 -8.09
CA GLN A 133 2.40 24.45 -8.43
C GLN A 133 2.15 25.78 -9.14
N LEU A 134 1.13 25.85 -10.00
CA LEU A 134 0.69 27.10 -10.62
C LEU A 134 0.22 28.09 -9.55
N LEU A 135 -0.56 27.64 -8.56
CA LEU A 135 -1.01 28.50 -7.46
C LEU A 135 0.17 29.10 -6.69
N VAL A 136 1.16 28.29 -6.31
CA VAL A 136 2.37 28.78 -5.62
C VAL A 136 3.10 29.83 -6.45
N LEU A 137 3.27 29.60 -7.76
CA LEU A 137 3.91 30.56 -8.66
C LEU A 137 3.12 31.89 -8.74
N THR A 138 1.78 31.82 -8.84
CA THR A 138 0.94 33.03 -8.85
C THR A 138 1.05 33.81 -7.55
N THR A 139 1.13 33.12 -6.41
CA THR A 139 1.35 33.75 -5.09
C THR A 139 2.66 34.52 -5.07
N SER A 140 3.75 33.96 -5.61
CA SER A 140 5.04 34.66 -5.72
C SER A 140 4.97 35.90 -6.61
N SER A 141 4.26 35.84 -7.74
CA SER A 141 4.05 37.00 -8.61
C SER A 141 3.23 38.10 -7.94
N VAL A 142 2.16 37.74 -7.22
CA VAL A 142 1.32 38.70 -6.48
C VAL A 142 2.10 39.37 -5.37
N ILE A 143 2.95 38.62 -4.64
CA ILE A 143 3.85 39.19 -3.62
C ILE A 143 4.74 40.27 -4.23
N ALA A 144 5.40 39.99 -5.35
CA ALA A 144 6.30 40.95 -6.00
C ALA A 144 5.58 42.26 -6.40
N VAL A 145 4.36 42.16 -6.94
CA VAL A 145 3.54 43.33 -7.31
C VAL A 145 3.12 44.14 -6.06
N LEU A 146 2.69 43.45 -4.99
CA LEU A 146 2.29 44.12 -3.74
C LEU A 146 3.46 44.82 -3.04
N THR A 147 4.66 44.26 -3.13
CA THR A 147 5.88 44.90 -2.63
C THR A 147 6.15 46.22 -3.37
N PHE A 148 5.93 46.27 -4.68
CA PHE A 148 6.10 47.51 -5.47
C PHE A 148 5.13 48.63 -5.05
N PHE A 149 3.88 48.29 -4.74
CA PHE A 149 2.89 49.26 -4.22
C PHE A 149 3.07 49.60 -2.73
N ASN A 150 4.11 49.06 -2.08
CA ASN A 150 4.46 49.36 -0.69
C ASN A 150 3.32 48.98 0.30
N LEU A 151 2.69 47.82 0.08
CA LEU A 151 1.58 47.29 0.86
C LEU A 151 2.00 46.09 1.75
N PRO A 152 2.78 46.31 2.83
CA PRO A 152 3.43 45.23 3.58
C PRO A 152 2.47 44.27 4.29
N THR A 153 1.31 44.74 4.76
CA THR A 153 0.31 43.89 5.44
C THR A 153 -0.22 42.81 4.50
N TYR A 154 -0.46 43.15 3.23
CA TYR A 154 -0.96 42.19 2.25
C TYR A 154 0.12 41.20 1.82
N VAL A 155 1.39 41.64 1.73
CA VAL A 155 2.54 40.74 1.48
C VAL A 155 2.63 39.65 2.54
N ALA A 156 2.46 39.99 3.82
CA ALA A 156 2.50 39.01 4.91
C ALA A 156 1.37 37.96 4.79
N ILE A 157 0.15 38.39 4.48
CA ILE A 157 -1.01 37.49 4.33
C ILE A 157 -0.82 36.53 3.16
N ILE A 158 -0.41 37.04 1.99
CA ILE A 158 -0.22 36.23 0.78
C ILE A 158 0.98 35.28 0.94
N SER A 159 2.05 35.72 1.61
CA SER A 159 3.20 34.87 1.95
C SER A 159 2.79 33.71 2.86
N ALA A 160 2.00 33.97 3.91
CA ALA A 160 1.49 32.93 4.80
C ALA A 160 0.60 31.92 4.06
N ALA A 161 -0.26 32.40 3.14
CA ALA A 161 -1.08 31.54 2.30
C ALA A 161 -0.22 30.66 1.36
N GLY A 162 0.83 31.24 0.75
CA GLY A 162 1.81 30.50 -0.05
C GLY A 162 2.52 29.39 0.74
N ALA A 163 2.97 29.71 1.95
CA ALA A 163 3.59 28.74 2.85
C ALA A 163 2.63 27.61 3.23
N ALA A 164 1.36 27.91 3.48
CA ALA A 164 0.33 26.91 3.76
C ALA A 164 0.09 25.97 2.56
N ILE A 165 0.02 26.51 1.34
CA ILE A 165 -0.12 25.69 0.12
C ILE A 165 1.09 24.78 -0.07
N THR A 166 2.31 25.31 0.07
CA THR A 166 3.54 24.52 -0.02
C THR A 166 3.56 23.40 1.03
N SER A 167 3.20 23.71 2.29
CA SER A 167 3.09 22.71 3.36
C SER A 167 2.05 21.64 3.03
N TRP A 168 0.92 22.00 2.44
CA TRP A 168 -0.09 21.04 1.98
C TRP A 168 0.41 20.16 0.83
N GLN A 169 1.17 20.71 -0.12
CA GLN A 169 1.80 19.93 -1.19
C GLN A 169 2.78 18.90 -0.64
N GLU A 170 3.61 19.29 0.31
CA GLU A 170 4.54 18.39 1.01
C GLU A 170 3.78 17.31 1.78
N PHE A 171 2.74 17.70 2.52
CA PHE A 171 1.91 16.77 3.28
C PHE A 171 1.21 15.73 2.39
N THR A 172 0.68 16.14 1.24
CA THR A 172 -0.01 15.23 0.32
C THR A 172 0.94 14.27 -0.41
N ASP A 173 2.23 14.62 -0.48
CA ASP A 173 3.33 13.84 -1.05
C ASP A 173 2.96 13.22 -2.41
N THR A 174 2.28 14.02 -3.23
CA THR A 174 1.67 13.57 -4.49
C THR A 174 2.75 13.16 -5.50
N GLY A 175 3.94 13.77 -5.41
CA GLY A 175 5.11 13.42 -6.22
C GLY A 175 5.56 11.98 -6.01
N ARG A 176 5.82 11.58 -4.75
CA ARG A 176 6.25 10.20 -4.44
C ARG A 176 5.19 9.17 -4.83
N LYS A 177 3.89 9.50 -4.72
CA LYS A 177 2.81 8.62 -5.19
C LYS A 177 2.83 8.40 -6.70
N ILE A 178 3.01 9.45 -7.49
CA ILE A 178 3.09 9.36 -8.96
C ILE A 178 4.29 8.54 -9.38
N GLU A 179 5.45 8.78 -8.76
CA GLU A 179 6.68 8.04 -9.05
C GLU A 179 6.50 6.54 -8.78
N ARG A 180 5.93 6.18 -7.62
CA ARG A 180 5.63 4.79 -7.27
C ARG A 180 4.69 4.12 -8.27
N TYR A 181 3.61 4.79 -8.66
CA TYR A 181 2.67 4.25 -9.66
C TYR A 181 3.32 4.10 -11.03
N THR A 182 4.13 5.07 -11.44
CA THR A 182 4.83 5.03 -12.73
C THR A 182 5.83 3.85 -12.76
N ASN A 183 6.59 3.68 -11.68
CA ASN A 183 7.52 2.57 -11.53
C ASN A 183 6.79 1.22 -11.49
N ALA A 184 5.69 1.09 -10.74
CA ALA A 184 4.89 -0.14 -10.71
C ALA A 184 4.33 -0.50 -12.09
N VAL A 185 3.76 0.47 -12.82
CA VAL A 185 3.25 0.25 -14.19
C VAL A 185 4.37 -0.18 -15.12
N ARG A 186 5.55 0.45 -15.05
CA ARG A 186 6.71 0.06 -15.86
C ARG A 186 7.15 -1.36 -15.54
N SER A 187 7.27 -1.72 -14.26
CA SER A 187 7.66 -3.07 -13.85
C SER A 187 6.64 -4.12 -14.29
N ILE A 188 5.33 -3.84 -14.18
CA ILE A 188 4.29 -4.75 -14.68
C ILE A 188 4.41 -4.94 -16.20
N LYS A 189 4.64 -3.85 -16.96
CA LYS A 189 4.85 -3.95 -18.41
C LYS A 189 6.08 -4.78 -18.75
N ASN A 190 7.18 -4.64 -18.00
CA ASN A 190 8.39 -5.42 -18.22
C ASN A 190 8.14 -6.91 -17.98
N VAL A 191 7.49 -7.26 -16.87
CA VAL A 191 7.12 -8.65 -16.55
C VAL A 191 6.19 -9.24 -17.61
N HIS A 192 5.21 -8.45 -18.05
CA HIS A 192 4.30 -8.84 -19.13
C HIS A 192 5.06 -9.08 -20.43
N SER A 193 5.87 -8.13 -20.92
CA SER A 193 6.65 -8.31 -22.14
C SER A 193 7.62 -9.48 -22.07
N TRP A 194 8.27 -9.69 -20.92
CA TRP A 194 9.12 -10.86 -20.69
C TRP A 194 8.34 -12.16 -20.82
N TRP A 195 7.16 -12.27 -20.19
CA TRP A 195 6.32 -13.47 -20.29
C TRP A 195 5.91 -13.79 -21.73
N PHE A 196 5.53 -12.77 -22.50
CA PHE A 196 5.16 -12.95 -23.91
C PHE A 196 6.35 -13.25 -24.83
N SER A 197 7.58 -12.97 -24.40
CA SER A 197 8.79 -13.32 -25.15
C SER A 197 9.19 -14.79 -25.01
N LEU A 198 8.70 -15.49 -23.98
CA LEU A 198 8.98 -16.90 -23.75
C LEU A 198 8.24 -17.78 -24.77
N SER A 199 8.90 -18.87 -25.17
CA SER A 199 8.25 -19.95 -25.92
C SER A 199 7.25 -20.73 -25.06
N GLU A 200 6.34 -21.48 -25.68
CA GLU A 200 5.36 -22.29 -24.95
C GLU A 200 6.02 -23.35 -24.03
N VAL A 201 7.19 -23.87 -24.42
CA VAL A 201 7.98 -24.80 -23.60
C VAL A 201 8.53 -24.10 -22.36
N GLU A 202 9.06 -22.87 -22.53
CA GLU A 202 9.57 -22.09 -21.42
C GLU A 202 8.46 -21.61 -20.48
N LYS A 203 7.27 -21.25 -21.01
CA LYS A 203 6.10 -20.89 -20.19
C LYS A 203 5.58 -22.06 -19.36
N ALA A 204 5.75 -23.29 -19.83
CA ALA A 204 5.39 -24.49 -19.09
C ALA A 204 6.35 -24.79 -17.93
N SER A 205 7.51 -24.12 -17.85
CA SER A 205 8.47 -24.35 -16.77
C SER A 205 7.96 -23.79 -15.44
N ALA A 206 7.99 -24.61 -14.40
CA ALA A 206 7.54 -24.21 -13.05
C ALA A 206 8.38 -23.04 -12.50
N GLU A 207 9.64 -22.93 -12.89
CA GLU A 207 10.53 -21.84 -12.51
C GLU A 207 10.08 -20.51 -13.12
N ASN A 208 9.76 -20.47 -14.43
CA ASN A 208 9.28 -19.26 -15.08
C ASN A 208 7.90 -18.83 -14.54
N ILE A 209 7.01 -19.80 -14.26
CA ILE A 209 5.72 -19.53 -13.61
C ILE A 209 5.92 -18.93 -12.22
N THR A 210 6.83 -19.51 -11.43
CA THR A 210 7.17 -19.00 -10.10
C THR A 210 7.73 -17.58 -10.19
N SER A 211 8.67 -17.35 -11.11
CA SER A 211 9.26 -16.02 -11.34
C SER A 211 8.21 -14.98 -11.74
N LEU A 212 7.30 -15.32 -12.66
CA LEU A 212 6.20 -14.45 -13.08
C LEU A 212 5.36 -13.98 -11.89
N ILE A 213 4.88 -14.93 -11.10
CA ILE A 213 3.90 -14.67 -10.05
C ILE A 213 4.59 -14.00 -8.87
N MET A 214 5.77 -14.48 -8.46
CA MET A 214 6.52 -13.87 -7.36
C MET A 214 6.94 -12.43 -7.69
N THR A 215 7.36 -12.17 -8.93
CA THR A 215 7.73 -10.80 -9.35
C THR A 215 6.49 -9.90 -9.44
N GLY A 216 5.39 -10.40 -10.03
CA GLY A 216 4.11 -9.68 -10.11
C GLY A 216 3.57 -9.29 -8.73
N GLU A 217 3.52 -10.27 -7.81
CA GLU A 217 3.11 -10.07 -6.44
C GLU A 217 4.08 -9.16 -5.65
N ALA A 218 5.39 -9.25 -5.89
CA ALA A 218 6.36 -8.35 -5.27
C ALA A 218 6.16 -6.89 -5.70
N ILE A 219 5.83 -6.64 -6.98
CA ILE A 219 5.55 -5.28 -7.49
C ILE A 219 4.31 -4.70 -6.80
N ILE A 220 3.23 -5.48 -6.71
CA ILE A 220 1.99 -5.07 -6.02
C ILE A 220 2.26 -4.88 -4.52
N ALA A 221 3.06 -5.78 -3.93
CA ALA A 221 3.37 -5.73 -2.50
C ALA A 221 4.21 -4.53 -2.09
N ASN A 222 5.05 -4.03 -2.99
CA ASN A 222 5.88 -2.87 -2.72
C ASN A 222 5.05 -1.62 -2.36
N GLU A 223 3.83 -1.48 -2.92
CA GLU A 223 2.96 -0.35 -2.61
C GLU A 223 2.56 -0.32 -1.12
N TYR A 224 2.06 -1.45 -0.60
CA TYR A 224 1.58 -1.50 0.77
C TYR A 224 2.72 -1.66 1.79
N ARG A 225 3.84 -2.29 1.41
CA ARG A 225 5.05 -2.35 2.25
C ARG A 225 5.61 -0.95 2.52
N ALA A 226 5.55 -0.07 1.52
CA ALA A 226 5.93 1.33 1.70
C ALA A 226 5.04 2.09 2.70
N TRP A 227 3.81 1.65 2.93
CA TRP A 227 2.95 2.23 3.98
C TRP A 227 3.35 1.75 5.38
N LYS A 228 3.72 0.46 5.53
CA LYS A 228 4.22 -0.08 6.80
C LYS A 228 5.53 0.59 7.22
N SER A 229 6.48 0.77 6.30
CA SER A 229 7.78 1.40 6.61
C SER A 229 7.66 2.87 7.01
N THR A 230 6.75 3.63 6.38
CA THR A 230 6.51 5.04 6.75
C THR A 230 5.88 5.15 8.15
N ALA A 231 5.04 4.20 8.54
CA ALA A 231 4.44 4.15 9.88
C ALA A 231 5.46 3.76 10.96
N ALA A 232 6.32 2.77 10.67
CA ALA A 232 7.41 2.36 11.56
C ALA A 232 8.42 3.50 11.80
N ALA A 233 8.87 4.16 10.73
CA ALA A 233 9.79 5.31 10.84
C ALA A 233 9.20 6.47 11.67
N LYS A 234 7.89 6.70 11.60
CA LYS A 234 7.20 7.71 12.42
C LYS A 234 7.23 7.34 13.91
N LYS A 235 6.98 6.05 14.23
CA LYS A 235 7.01 5.53 15.60
C LYS A 235 8.40 5.64 16.22
N ASP A 236 9.44 5.31 15.45
CA ASP A 236 10.84 5.44 15.90
C ASP A 236 11.25 6.91 16.13
N SER A 237 10.78 7.82 15.26
CA SER A 237 11.04 9.26 15.41
C SER A 237 10.31 9.90 16.61
N GLU A 238 9.15 9.39 17.00
CA GLU A 238 8.40 9.84 18.16
C GLU A 238 8.97 9.27 19.47
N GLY A 239 9.37 7.99 19.47
CA GLY A 239 10.06 7.38 20.62
C GLY A 239 11.35 8.12 20.98
N ARG A 240 12.17 8.47 19.96
CA ARG A 240 13.44 9.18 20.16
C ARG A 240 13.29 10.64 20.61
N LYS A 241 12.14 11.27 20.35
CA LYS A 241 11.85 12.63 20.85
C LYS A 241 11.43 12.60 22.32
N ASN A 242 10.68 11.58 22.74
CA ASN A 242 10.24 11.45 24.12
C ASN A 242 11.39 11.11 25.07
N GLU A 243 12.35 10.28 24.62
CA GLU A 243 13.56 9.97 25.41
C GLU A 243 14.50 11.18 25.60
N ALA A 244 14.48 12.14 24.68
CA ALA A 244 15.30 13.35 24.77
C ALA A 244 14.70 14.44 25.66
N ASP A 245 13.39 14.42 25.88
CA ASP A 245 12.67 15.37 26.75
C ASP A 245 12.78 14.95 28.23
N ASP A 246 12.71 13.64 28.51
CA ASP A 246 12.83 13.07 29.85
C ASP A 246 14.26 13.22 30.45
N GLY A 247 15.28 13.29 29.60
CA GLY A 247 16.68 13.49 30.02
C GLY A 247 17.06 14.94 30.39
N ASN A 248 16.17 15.92 30.23
CA ASN A 248 16.48 17.35 30.42
C ASN A 248 15.82 17.97 31.67
N GLU A 249 14.93 17.25 32.37
CA GLU A 249 14.28 17.77 33.59
C GLU A 249 15.12 17.60 34.86
N ASP A 250 16.07 16.65 34.90
CA ASP A 250 16.87 16.37 36.12
C ASP A 250 18.05 17.33 36.38
N SER A 251 18.35 18.28 35.48
CA SER A 251 19.56 19.13 35.57
C SER A 251 19.32 20.58 36.05
N ARG A 252 18.10 20.96 36.44
CA ARG A 252 17.77 22.35 36.83
C ARG A 252 17.49 22.60 38.32
N GLY A 253 17.70 21.60 39.18
CA GLY A 253 17.30 21.65 40.59
C GLY A 253 18.42 21.46 41.61
N ASN A 254 19.58 22.12 41.51
CA ASN A 254 20.38 22.33 42.71
C ASN A 254 21.32 23.53 42.59
N GLY A 255 21.05 24.58 43.36
CA GLY A 255 21.81 25.83 43.31
C GLY A 255 21.25 26.90 44.23
N LYS A 256 21.06 26.57 45.50
CA LYS A 256 20.99 27.53 46.60
C LYS A 256 21.51 26.86 47.87
N ASP A 257 22.74 27.20 48.23
CA ASP A 257 23.20 27.38 49.60
C ASP A 257 24.08 28.64 49.60
#